data_AF-A0A3D0XXW9-F1
#
_entry.id   AF-A0A3D0XXW9-F1
#
_cell.length_a   1.000
_cell.length_b   1.000
_cell.length_c   1.000
_cell.angle_alpha   90.00
_cell.angle_beta   90.00
_cell.angle_gamma   90.00
#
_symmetry.space_group_name_H-M   'P 1'
#
loop_
_entity.id
_entity.type
_entity.pdbx_description
1 polymer ?
#
loop_
_entity_poly.entity_id
_entity_poly.type
_entity_poly.pdbx_seq_one_letter_code
_entity_poly.pdbx_strand_id
1 'polypeptide(L)'
;FEPPIISTKKVYIIDDADLMTKEAQNCLLKTLEEPPEFVTIILIGSNESNFLSTIKSRCITIKFDNINHNDINSFLKENFPKENISDNIIEAANGSIGKAIILKEKQEIYASIDKIFNNIEDLDLIDALNTADILYKSQEDKYDILEYINIILYKKAQKDLRYVNTINIVEETKKRLKANSNYNMTIDNLIMTIWEELH
;
A
#
# COMPACT_ATOMS: atom_id res chain seq x y z
N PHE A 1 30.92 -15.49 12.39
CA PHE A 1 29.72 -16.33 12.56
C PHE A 1 30.03 -17.44 13.55
N GLU A 2 29.17 -17.63 14.55
CA GLU A 2 29.27 -18.77 15.46
C GLU A 2 28.57 -20.00 14.87
N PRO A 3 29.12 -21.22 15.07
CA PRO A 3 28.48 -22.46 14.68
C PRO A 3 27.07 -22.60 15.29
N PRO A 4 26.15 -23.29 14.60
CA PRO A 4 24.81 -23.52 15.11
C PRO A 4 24.84 -24.43 16.36
N ILE A 5 24.01 -24.10 17.34
CA ILE A 5 23.95 -24.79 18.64
C ILE A 5 23.13 -26.09 18.55
N ILE A 6 22.07 -26.10 17.73
CA ILE A 6 21.08 -27.20 17.68
C ILE A 6 21.05 -27.89 16.30
N SER A 7 21.19 -27.13 15.21
CA SER A 7 21.05 -27.63 13.84
C SER A 7 22.41 -27.71 13.14
N THR A 8 22.48 -28.36 11.98
CA THR A 8 23.68 -28.34 11.11
C THR A 8 23.79 -27.07 10.27
N LYS A 9 22.71 -26.28 10.19
CA LYS A 9 22.61 -25.03 9.43
C LYS A 9 22.09 -23.87 10.30
N LYS A 10 22.42 -22.64 9.91
CA LYS A 10 21.99 -21.37 10.53
C LYS A 10 21.54 -20.41 9.44
N VAL A 11 20.35 -19.82 9.60
CA VAL A 11 19.79 -18.86 8.64
C VAL A 11 19.79 -17.47 9.26
N TYR A 12 20.26 -16.48 8.51
CA TYR A 12 20.17 -15.06 8.83
C TYR A 12 19.18 -14.39 7.88
N ILE A 13 18.14 -13.79 8.42
CA ILE A 13 17.16 -13.02 7.65
C ILE A 13 17.41 -11.55 7.98
N ILE A 14 17.70 -10.76 6.95
CA ILE A 14 17.79 -9.31 7.05
C ILE A 14 16.58 -8.76 6.34
N ASP A 15 15.62 -8.30 7.14
CA ASP A 15 14.41 -7.65 6.64
C ASP A 15 14.69 -6.19 6.26
N ASP A 16 13.94 -5.65 5.31
CA ASP A 16 14.14 -4.31 4.74
C ASP A 16 15.60 -4.00 4.36
N ALA A 17 16.29 -5.00 3.81
CA ALA A 17 17.70 -4.92 3.44
C ALA A 17 17.98 -3.84 2.37
N ASP A 18 16.97 -3.42 1.61
CA ASP A 18 17.03 -2.31 0.67
C ASP A 18 17.11 -0.92 1.35
N LEU A 19 16.80 -0.84 2.65
CA LEU A 19 16.95 0.38 3.45
C LEU A 19 18.36 0.52 4.07
N MET A 20 19.21 -0.49 3.94
CA MET A 20 20.59 -0.43 4.43
C MET A 20 21.37 0.69 3.74
N THR A 21 22.19 1.42 4.53
CA THR A 21 23.13 2.38 3.97
C THR A 21 24.15 1.68 3.06
N LYS A 22 24.79 2.45 2.18
CA LYS A 22 25.82 1.91 1.28
C LYS A 22 26.97 1.28 2.06
N GLU A 23 27.35 1.85 3.19
CA GLU A 23 28.39 1.35 4.08
C GLU A 23 28.00 -0.01 4.65
N ALA A 24 26.77 -0.15 5.16
CA ALA A 24 26.26 -1.40 5.68
C ALA A 24 26.23 -2.51 4.60
N GLN A 25 25.77 -2.18 3.39
CA GLN A 25 25.81 -3.12 2.26
C GLN A 25 27.25 -3.52 1.92
N ASN A 26 28.20 -2.57 1.87
CA ASN A 26 29.60 -2.88 1.58
C ASN A 26 30.25 -3.77 2.66
N CYS A 27 29.94 -3.56 3.94
CA CYS A 27 30.39 -4.42 5.02
C CYS A 27 29.91 -5.87 4.87
N LEU A 28 28.72 -6.07 4.28
CA LEU A 28 28.13 -7.39 4.06
C LEU A 28 28.79 -8.16 2.92
N LEU A 29 29.47 -7.48 1.98
CA LEU A 29 30.04 -8.10 0.78
C LEU A 29 30.99 -9.27 1.09
N LYS A 30 31.94 -9.07 2.01
CA LYS A 30 32.89 -10.11 2.39
C LYS A 30 32.21 -11.37 2.93
N THR A 31 31.10 -11.16 3.63
CA THR A 31 30.29 -12.25 4.19
C THR A 31 29.48 -13.00 3.12
N LEU A 32 29.02 -12.30 2.08
CA LEU A 32 28.29 -12.89 0.97
C LEU A 32 29.20 -13.63 -0.03
N GLU A 33 30.47 -13.21 -0.15
CA GLU A 33 31.47 -13.87 -1.00
C GLU A 33 31.85 -15.26 -0.47
N GLU A 34 32.11 -15.34 0.83
CA GLU A 34 32.58 -16.57 1.49
C GLU A 34 31.73 -16.82 2.75
N PRO A 35 30.43 -17.11 2.60
CA PRO A 35 29.60 -17.46 3.74
C PRO A 35 30.13 -18.78 4.33
N PRO A 36 30.15 -18.94 5.66
CA PRO A 36 30.45 -20.23 6.27
C PRO A 36 29.51 -21.31 5.71
N GLU A 37 29.98 -22.55 5.53
CA GLU A 37 29.20 -23.62 4.89
C GLU A 37 27.86 -23.92 5.58
N PHE A 38 27.77 -23.63 6.87
CA PHE A 38 26.55 -23.82 7.66
C PHE A 38 25.60 -22.61 7.60
N VAL A 39 25.97 -21.50 6.96
CA VAL A 39 25.20 -20.26 6.94
C VAL A 39 24.44 -20.09 5.64
N THR A 40 23.18 -19.68 5.74
CA THR A 40 22.40 -19.12 4.64
C THR A 40 21.94 -17.71 5.02
N ILE A 41 22.11 -16.75 4.12
CA ILE A 41 21.70 -15.36 4.33
C ILE A 41 20.58 -15.06 3.35
N ILE A 42 19.47 -14.55 3.87
CA ILE A 42 18.30 -14.13 3.12
C ILE A 42 18.17 -12.62 3.31
N LEU A 43 18.23 -11.89 2.21
CA LEU A 43 17.98 -10.46 2.17
C LEU A 43 16.58 -10.25 1.61
N ILE A 44 15.72 -9.61 2.39
CA ILE A 44 14.36 -9.25 1.97
C ILE A 44 14.37 -7.75 1.68
N GLY A 45 13.80 -7.34 0.55
CA GLY A 45 13.68 -5.93 0.23
C GLY A 45 12.60 -5.67 -0.81
N SER A 46 12.02 -4.48 -0.74
CA SER A 46 10.90 -4.09 -1.61
C SER A 46 11.35 -3.33 -2.85
N ASN A 47 12.58 -2.78 -2.86
CA ASN A 47 13.14 -2.06 -4.00
C ASN A 47 14.53 -2.58 -4.41
N GLU A 48 14.58 -3.36 -5.49
CA GLU A 48 15.83 -3.91 -6.06
C GLU A 48 16.86 -2.82 -6.47
N SER A 49 16.39 -1.60 -6.79
CA SER A 49 17.26 -0.50 -7.22
C SER A 49 18.12 0.08 -6.08
N ASN A 50 17.70 -0.11 -4.83
CA ASN A 50 18.44 0.36 -3.66
C ASN A 50 19.59 -0.59 -3.26
N PHE A 51 19.62 -1.80 -3.81
CA PHE A 51 20.75 -2.70 -3.65
C PHE A 51 21.90 -2.36 -4.59
N LEU A 52 23.12 -2.33 -4.04
CA LEU A 52 24.34 -2.21 -4.83
C LEU A 52 24.45 -3.37 -5.84
N SER A 53 24.97 -3.06 -7.04
CA SER A 53 25.22 -4.09 -8.06
C SER A 53 26.13 -5.22 -7.56
N THR A 54 27.04 -4.92 -6.62
CA THR A 54 27.95 -5.86 -5.99
C THR A 54 27.25 -6.86 -5.05
N ILE A 55 26.16 -6.45 -4.40
CA ILE A 55 25.29 -7.36 -3.63
C ILE A 55 24.56 -8.27 -4.61
N LYS A 56 23.91 -7.68 -5.62
CA LYS A 56 23.11 -8.42 -6.60
C LYS A 56 23.92 -9.48 -7.35
N SER A 57 25.20 -9.23 -7.63
CA SER A 57 26.06 -10.21 -8.30
C SER A 57 26.47 -11.40 -7.42
N ARG A 58 26.25 -11.34 -6.10
CA ARG A 58 26.63 -12.38 -5.12
C ARG A 58 25.42 -13.07 -4.50
N CYS A 59 24.21 -12.67 -4.89
CA CYS A 59 22.96 -13.25 -4.39
C CYS A 59 22.16 -13.87 -5.54
N ILE A 60 21.42 -14.93 -5.22
CA ILE A 60 20.36 -15.41 -6.10
C ILE A 60 19.14 -14.51 -5.87
N THR A 61 18.71 -13.79 -6.90
CA THR A 61 17.51 -12.96 -6.82
C THR A 61 16.27 -13.80 -7.06
N ILE A 62 15.39 -13.85 -6.05
CA ILE A 62 14.05 -14.42 -6.18
C ILE A 62 13.08 -13.23 -6.19
N LYS A 63 12.34 -13.09 -7.30
CA LYS A 63 11.33 -12.04 -7.44
C LYS A 63 9.96 -12.60 -7.06
N PHE A 64 9.25 -11.88 -6.21
CA PHE A 64 7.85 -12.12 -5.94
C PHE A 64 7.05 -11.18 -6.83
N ASP A 65 6.37 -11.74 -7.82
CA ASP A 65 5.49 -10.97 -8.69
C ASP A 65 4.15 -10.72 -7.99
N ASN A 66 3.49 -9.63 -8.39
CA ASN A 66 2.15 -9.31 -7.91
C ASN A 66 1.17 -10.42 -8.29
N ILE A 67 0.34 -10.80 -7.32
CA ILE A 67 -0.71 -11.79 -7.53
C ILE A 67 -1.83 -11.11 -8.31
N ASN A 68 -2.38 -11.79 -9.33
CA ASN A 68 -3.46 -11.19 -10.10
C ASN A 68 -4.74 -11.04 -9.25
N HIS A 69 -5.61 -10.12 -9.64
CA HIS A 69 -6.83 -9.82 -8.88
C HIS A 69 -7.77 -11.03 -8.72
N ASN A 70 -7.81 -11.93 -9.72
CA ASN A 70 -8.68 -13.12 -9.67
C ASN A 70 -8.20 -14.13 -8.62
N ASP A 71 -6.88 -14.29 -8.48
CA ASP A 71 -6.27 -15.18 -7.50
C ASP A 71 -6.43 -14.62 -6.09
N ILE A 72 -6.29 -13.29 -5.90
CA ILE A 72 -6.60 -12.64 -4.62
C ILE A 72 -8.08 -12.83 -4.27
N ASN A 73 -8.99 -12.59 -5.21
CA ASN A 73 -10.43 -12.80 -4.99
C ASN A 73 -10.75 -14.24 -4.60
N SER A 74 -10.14 -15.21 -5.30
CA SER A 74 -10.32 -16.64 -5.03
C SER A 74 -9.80 -17.00 -3.64
N PHE A 75 -8.59 -16.54 -3.29
CA PHE A 75 -8.01 -16.72 -1.96
C PHE A 75 -8.91 -16.16 -0.86
N LEU A 76 -9.43 -14.94 -1.04
CA LEU A 76 -10.29 -14.29 -0.05
C LEU A 76 -11.63 -15.02 0.10
N LYS A 77 -12.24 -15.48 -0.99
CA LYS A 77 -13.49 -16.25 -0.96
C LYS A 77 -13.33 -17.61 -0.29
N GLU A 78 -12.19 -18.28 -0.52
CA GLU A 78 -11.89 -19.57 0.09
C GLU A 78 -11.64 -19.45 1.60
N ASN A 79 -10.87 -18.46 2.03
CA ASN A 79 -10.45 -18.31 3.42
C ASN A 79 -11.44 -17.50 4.28
N PHE A 80 -12.23 -16.61 3.66
CA PHE A 80 -13.20 -15.75 4.34
C PHE A 80 -14.60 -15.80 3.68
N PRO A 81 -15.22 -17.00 3.53
CA PRO A 81 -16.43 -17.20 2.72
C PRO A 81 -17.69 -16.48 3.24
N LYS A 82 -17.68 -15.96 4.47
CA LYS A 82 -18.80 -15.23 5.07
C LYS A 82 -18.70 -13.72 4.85
N GLU A 83 -17.59 -13.23 4.33
CA GLU A 83 -17.33 -11.81 4.16
C GLU A 83 -17.56 -11.41 2.70
N ASN A 84 -18.28 -10.30 2.50
CA ASN A 84 -18.53 -9.77 1.17
C ASN A 84 -17.52 -8.64 0.89
N ILE A 85 -16.36 -9.03 0.39
CA ILE A 85 -15.23 -8.14 0.16
C ILE A 85 -15.42 -7.45 -1.19
N SER A 86 -15.33 -6.12 -1.21
CA SER A 86 -15.55 -5.33 -2.43
C SER A 86 -14.40 -5.52 -3.44
N ASP A 87 -14.71 -5.42 -4.73
CA ASP A 87 -13.69 -5.42 -5.79
C ASP A 87 -12.70 -4.24 -5.63
N ASN A 88 -13.15 -3.13 -5.05
CA ASN A 88 -12.30 -1.98 -4.73
C ASN A 88 -11.24 -2.33 -3.68
N ILE A 89 -11.57 -3.15 -2.68
CA ILE A 89 -10.58 -3.65 -1.68
C ILE A 89 -9.54 -4.54 -2.37
N ILE A 90 -9.99 -5.42 -3.27
CA ILE A 90 -9.10 -6.31 -4.02
C ILE A 90 -8.14 -5.51 -4.91
N GLU A 91 -8.63 -4.46 -5.57
CA GLU A 91 -7.82 -3.56 -6.38
C GLU A 91 -6.85 -2.72 -5.54
N ALA A 92 -7.30 -2.21 -4.38
CA ALA A 92 -6.46 -1.45 -3.45
C ALA A 92 -5.35 -2.30 -2.80
N ALA A 93 -5.50 -3.62 -2.78
CA ALA A 93 -4.48 -4.56 -2.35
C ALA A 93 -3.28 -4.62 -3.32
N ASN A 94 -3.47 -4.19 -4.58
CA ASN A 94 -2.43 -4.07 -5.61
C ASN A 94 -1.50 -5.30 -5.70
N GLY A 95 -2.09 -6.50 -5.72
CA GLY A 95 -1.35 -7.75 -5.83
C GLY A 95 -0.82 -8.35 -4.53
N SER A 96 -1.04 -7.69 -3.38
CA SER A 96 -0.60 -8.18 -2.07
C SER A 96 -1.74 -8.84 -1.29
N ILE A 97 -1.64 -10.16 -1.05
CA ILE A 97 -2.57 -10.90 -0.19
C ILE A 97 -2.58 -10.32 1.23
N GLY A 98 -1.40 -10.04 1.80
CA GLY A 98 -1.29 -9.47 3.15
C GLY A 98 -2.03 -8.14 3.25
N LYS A 99 -1.86 -7.27 2.25
CA LYS A 99 -2.60 -6.01 2.17
C LYS A 99 -4.11 -6.24 2.04
N ALA A 100 -4.53 -7.18 1.20
CA ALA A 100 -5.95 -7.52 1.03
C ALA A 100 -6.61 -7.93 2.36
N ILE A 101 -5.92 -8.74 3.17
CA ILE A 101 -6.41 -9.15 4.50
C ILE A 101 -6.54 -7.95 5.44
N ILE A 102 -5.54 -7.07 5.49
CA ILE A 102 -5.56 -5.85 6.32
C ILE A 102 -6.73 -4.93 5.91
N LEU A 103 -6.92 -4.71 4.61
CA LEU A 103 -8.00 -3.87 4.10
C LEU A 103 -9.38 -4.48 4.39
N LYS A 104 -9.51 -5.81 4.27
CA LYS A 104 -10.71 -6.58 4.61
C LYS A 104 -11.12 -6.40 6.07
N GLU A 105 -10.17 -6.36 7.01
CA GLU A 105 -10.47 -6.11 8.42
C GLU A 105 -11.11 -4.73 8.65
N LYS A 106 -10.85 -3.77 7.76
CA LYS A 106 -11.38 -2.41 7.79
C LYS A 106 -12.52 -2.20 6.77
N GLN A 107 -13.16 -3.27 6.29
CA GLN A 107 -14.17 -3.20 5.22
C GLN A 107 -15.34 -2.24 5.51
N GLU A 108 -15.74 -2.04 6.77
CA GLU A 108 -16.81 -1.10 7.13
C GLU A 108 -16.42 0.37 6.86
N ILE A 109 -15.13 0.70 7.07
CA ILE A 109 -14.56 2.01 6.76
C ILE A 109 -14.59 2.21 5.25
N TYR A 110 -14.07 1.24 4.50
CA TYR A 110 -14.03 1.29 3.04
C TYR A 110 -15.42 1.31 2.39
N ALA A 111 -16.39 0.57 2.94
CA ALA A 111 -17.78 0.61 2.50
C ALA A 111 -18.44 1.99 2.74
N SER A 112 -18.03 2.69 3.80
CA SER A 112 -18.48 4.05 4.05
C SER A 112 -17.85 5.05 3.07
N ILE A 113 -16.55 4.89 2.77
CA ILE A 113 -15.87 5.66 1.72
C ILE A 113 -16.55 5.43 0.36
N ASP A 114 -16.89 4.19 0.02
CA ASP A 114 -17.66 3.87 -1.19
C ASP A 114 -18.98 4.64 -1.22
N LYS A 115 -19.73 4.70 -0.12
CA LYS A 115 -21.00 5.45 -0.06
C LYS A 115 -20.79 6.95 -0.26
N ILE A 116 -19.73 7.53 0.28
CA ILE A 116 -19.43 8.96 0.17
C ILE A 116 -19.11 9.30 -1.28
N PHE A 117 -18.07 8.69 -1.84
CA PHE A 117 -17.57 9.08 -3.17
C PHE A 117 -18.44 8.58 -4.32
N ASN A 118 -19.27 7.56 -4.11
CA ASN A 118 -20.27 7.17 -5.11
C ASN A 118 -21.43 8.16 -5.21
N ASN A 119 -21.77 8.90 -4.16
CA ASN A 119 -22.92 9.83 -4.15
C ASN A 119 -22.50 11.30 -3.96
N ILE A 120 -21.21 11.62 -4.07
CA ILE A 120 -20.69 12.97 -3.74
C ILE A 120 -21.30 14.10 -4.59
N GLU A 121 -21.82 13.79 -5.78
CA GLU A 121 -22.52 14.75 -6.66
C GLU A 121 -23.97 15.04 -6.24
N ASP A 122 -24.54 14.21 -5.36
CA ASP A 122 -25.89 14.37 -4.84
C ASP A 122 -25.90 15.03 -3.45
N LEU A 123 -24.73 15.26 -2.86
CA LEU A 123 -24.57 15.86 -1.55
C LEU A 123 -24.41 17.38 -1.66
N ASP A 124 -25.00 18.14 -0.75
CA ASP A 124 -24.58 19.53 -0.56
C ASP A 124 -23.20 19.58 0.11
N LEU A 125 -22.55 20.74 0.07
CA LEU A 125 -21.19 20.89 0.62
C LEU A 125 -21.13 20.58 2.12
N ILE A 126 -22.17 20.90 2.88
CA ILE A 126 -22.21 20.68 4.33
C ILE A 126 -22.31 19.18 4.61
N ASP A 127 -23.18 18.47 3.88
CA ASP A 127 -23.33 17.02 3.96
C ASP A 127 -22.05 16.31 3.54
N ALA A 128 -21.42 16.74 2.43
CA ALA A 128 -20.14 16.22 1.98
C ALA A 128 -19.05 16.37 3.05
N LEU A 129 -18.93 17.55 3.67
CA LEU A 129 -17.99 17.79 4.77
C LEU A 129 -18.33 16.99 6.03
N ASN A 130 -19.60 16.83 6.38
CA ASN A 130 -20.02 16.02 7.52
C ASN A 130 -19.64 14.54 7.34
N THR A 131 -19.52 14.07 6.10
CA THR A 131 -19.05 12.70 5.84
C THR A 131 -17.56 12.49 6.12
N ALA A 132 -16.79 13.56 6.28
CA ALA A 132 -15.34 13.51 6.52
C ALA A 132 -14.96 12.88 7.86
N ASP A 133 -15.90 12.77 8.81
CA ASP A 133 -15.68 12.22 10.15
C ASP A 133 -15.02 10.84 10.14
N ILE A 134 -15.37 9.99 9.17
CA ILE A 134 -14.75 8.67 9.03
C ILE A 134 -13.32 8.73 8.52
N LEU A 135 -13.02 9.72 7.66
CA LEU A 135 -11.69 9.95 7.13
C LEU A 135 -10.77 10.50 8.24
N TYR A 136 -11.25 11.44 9.06
CA TYR A 136 -10.47 11.97 10.19
C TYR A 136 -10.01 10.88 11.17
N LYS A 137 -10.88 9.90 11.44
CA LYS A 137 -10.60 8.77 12.35
C LYS A 137 -9.56 7.80 11.80
N SER A 138 -9.21 7.92 10.52
CA SER A 138 -8.40 6.95 9.80
C SER A 138 -7.06 7.53 9.36
N GLN A 139 -6.52 8.47 10.16
CA GLN A 139 -5.26 9.18 9.91
C GLN A 139 -4.04 8.25 9.76
N GLU A 140 -4.02 7.14 10.50
CA GLU A 140 -2.93 6.15 10.44
C GLU A 140 -2.84 5.49 9.06
N ASP A 141 -3.99 5.30 8.39
CA ASP A 141 -4.11 4.65 7.07
C ASP A 141 -4.28 5.66 5.93
N LYS A 142 -3.88 6.93 6.15
CA LYS A 142 -4.17 8.04 5.23
C LYS A 142 -3.83 7.77 3.77
N TYR A 143 -2.73 7.07 3.48
CA TYR A 143 -2.34 6.79 2.10
C TYR A 143 -3.15 5.66 1.47
N ASP A 144 -3.51 4.64 2.25
CA ASP A 144 -4.38 3.55 1.77
C ASP A 144 -5.80 4.06 1.49
N ILE A 145 -6.29 5.00 2.31
CA ILE A 145 -7.56 5.68 2.07
C ILE A 145 -7.54 6.51 0.82
N LEU A 146 -6.49 7.34 0.64
CA LEU A 146 -6.37 8.16 -0.56
C LEU A 146 -6.23 7.30 -1.81
N GLU A 147 -5.54 6.17 -1.73
CA GLU A 147 -5.46 5.21 -2.84
C GLU A 147 -6.83 4.57 -3.14
N TYR A 148 -7.57 4.19 -2.10
CA TYR A 148 -8.92 3.65 -2.25
C TYR A 148 -9.88 4.67 -2.88
N ILE A 149 -9.83 5.93 -2.44
CA ILE A 149 -10.59 7.03 -3.05
C ILE A 149 -10.20 7.19 -4.52
N ASN A 150 -8.90 7.15 -4.84
CA ASN A 150 -8.42 7.26 -6.20
C ASN A 150 -8.98 6.15 -7.12
N ILE A 151 -9.08 4.91 -6.61
CA ILE A 151 -9.70 3.78 -7.34
C ILE A 151 -11.16 4.07 -7.68
N ILE A 152 -11.94 4.58 -6.72
CA ILE A 152 -13.35 4.94 -6.94
C ILE A 152 -13.45 6.04 -8.01
N LEU A 153 -12.68 7.11 -7.85
CA LEU A 153 -12.69 8.26 -8.77
C LEU A 153 -12.20 7.89 -10.16
N TYR A 154 -11.20 7.02 -10.28
CA TYR A 154 -10.71 6.51 -11.56
C TYR A 154 -11.80 5.71 -12.30
N LYS A 155 -12.53 4.84 -11.59
CA LYS A 155 -13.67 4.10 -12.17
C LYS A 155 -14.79 5.03 -12.63
N LYS A 156 -15.02 6.14 -11.94
CA LYS A 156 -15.96 7.18 -12.38
C LYS A 156 -15.42 7.97 -13.58
N ALA A 157 -14.14 8.31 -13.60
CA ALA A 157 -13.48 9.00 -14.71
C ALA A 157 -13.53 8.23 -16.03
N GLN A 158 -13.57 6.89 -15.98
CA GLN A 158 -13.78 6.06 -17.16
C GLN A 158 -15.17 6.24 -17.80
N LYS A 159 -16.15 6.76 -17.05
CA LYS A 159 -17.54 6.93 -17.48
C LYS A 159 -17.92 8.40 -17.66
N ASP A 160 -17.32 9.29 -16.88
CA ASP A 160 -17.60 10.71 -16.85
C ASP A 160 -16.31 11.53 -16.72
N LEU A 161 -16.04 12.34 -17.73
CA LEU A 161 -14.81 13.13 -17.83
C LEU A 161 -14.68 14.18 -16.72
N ARG A 162 -15.77 14.59 -16.05
CA ARG A 162 -15.72 15.50 -14.89
C ARG A 162 -14.82 14.95 -13.78
N TYR A 163 -14.77 13.63 -13.64
CA TYR A 163 -13.95 12.97 -12.61
C TYR A 163 -12.45 12.92 -12.94
N VAL A 164 -12.02 13.25 -14.15
CA VAL A 164 -10.59 13.16 -14.53
C VAL A 164 -9.72 14.06 -13.64
N ASN A 165 -10.19 15.28 -13.35
CA ASN A 165 -9.44 16.22 -12.50
C ASN A 165 -9.42 15.80 -11.02
N THR A 166 -10.42 15.03 -10.57
CA THR A 166 -10.48 14.53 -9.18
C THR A 166 -9.31 13.62 -8.82
N ILE A 167 -8.75 12.90 -9.79
CA ILE A 167 -7.51 12.10 -9.63
C ILE A 167 -6.34 13.01 -9.27
N ASN A 168 -6.20 14.15 -9.95
CA ASN A 168 -5.14 15.13 -9.66
C ASN A 168 -5.32 15.74 -8.27
N ILE A 169 -6.56 16.01 -7.86
CA ILE A 169 -6.87 16.53 -6.51
C ILE A 169 -6.37 15.54 -5.44
N VAL A 170 -6.63 14.23 -5.60
CA VAL A 170 -6.11 13.22 -4.66
C VAL A 170 -4.58 13.21 -4.62
N GLU A 171 -3.90 13.32 -5.75
CA GLU A 171 -2.44 13.37 -5.81
C GLU A 171 -1.86 14.63 -5.16
N GLU A 172 -2.54 15.78 -5.30
CA GLU A 172 -2.18 16.99 -4.56
C GLU A 172 -2.38 16.84 -3.06
N THR A 173 -3.47 16.21 -2.63
CA THR A 173 -3.72 15.89 -1.22
C THR A 173 -2.61 15.00 -0.65
N LYS A 174 -2.18 13.96 -1.37
CA LYS A 174 -1.02 13.13 -0.99
C LYS A 174 0.25 13.98 -0.83
N LYS A 175 0.51 14.93 -1.72
CA LYS A 175 1.67 15.86 -1.63
C LYS A 175 1.57 16.77 -0.39
N ARG A 176 0.39 17.34 -0.10
CA ARG A 176 0.16 18.18 1.08
C ARG A 176 0.42 17.42 2.38
N LEU A 177 -0.04 16.17 2.47
CA LEU A 177 0.21 15.32 3.65
C LEU A 177 1.68 14.95 3.83
N LYS A 178 2.43 14.75 2.74
CA LYS A 178 3.90 14.54 2.78
C LYS A 178 4.64 15.79 3.28
N ALA A 179 4.11 16.98 3.02
CA ALA A 179 4.66 18.25 3.50
C ALA A 179 4.30 18.57 4.97
N ASN A 180 3.83 17.58 5.76
CA ASN A 180 3.42 17.71 7.17
C ASN A 180 2.27 18.72 7.40
N SER A 181 1.35 18.85 6.44
CA SER A 181 0.11 19.62 6.62
C SER A 181 -0.80 18.99 7.68
N ASN A 182 -1.67 19.78 8.31
CA ASN A 182 -2.68 19.28 9.23
C ASN A 182 -3.62 18.30 8.49
N TYR A 183 -3.78 17.09 9.03
CA TYR A 183 -4.51 16.00 8.36
C TYR A 183 -5.97 16.38 8.09
N ASN A 184 -6.72 16.79 9.10
CA ASN A 184 -8.14 17.09 8.98
C ASN A 184 -8.38 18.23 7.98
N MET A 185 -7.62 19.32 8.07
CA MET A 185 -7.72 20.43 7.09
C MET A 185 -7.41 19.99 5.66
N THR A 186 -6.48 19.04 5.50
CA THR A 186 -6.13 18.49 4.19
C THR A 186 -7.24 17.60 3.63
N ILE A 187 -7.94 16.86 4.50
CA ILE A 187 -9.13 16.07 4.13
C ILE A 187 -10.32 16.99 3.81
N ASP A 188 -10.52 18.07 4.56
CA ASP A 188 -11.56 19.07 4.25
C ASP A 188 -11.32 19.64 2.86
N ASN A 189 -10.08 20.06 2.58
CA ASN A 189 -9.73 20.58 1.28
C ASN A 189 -9.91 19.55 0.17
N LEU A 190 -9.56 18.27 0.40
CA LEU A 190 -9.82 17.20 -0.55
C LEU A 190 -11.32 17.12 -0.91
N ILE A 191 -12.19 17.06 0.09
CA ILE A 191 -13.64 16.92 -0.12
C ILE A 191 -14.19 18.18 -0.81
N MET A 192 -13.85 19.37 -0.31
CA MET A 192 -14.32 20.63 -0.88
C MET A 192 -13.92 20.76 -2.35
N THR A 193 -12.65 20.51 -2.69
CA THR A 193 -12.17 20.68 -4.06
C THR A 193 -12.73 19.60 -5.00
N ILE A 194 -12.94 18.36 -4.53
CA ILE A 194 -13.65 17.35 -5.33
C ILE A 194 -15.11 17.77 -5.54
N TRP A 195 -15.78 18.26 -4.50
CA TRP A 195 -17.16 18.71 -4.59
C TRP A 195 -17.32 19.88 -5.59
N GLU A 196 -16.43 20.88 -5.51
CA GLU A 196 -16.37 22.02 -6.43
C GLU A 196 -16.10 21.60 -7.89
N GLU A 197 -15.29 20.57 -8.11
CA GLU A 197 -15.00 20.08 -9.47
C GLU A 197 -16.22 19.39 -10.12
N LEU A 198 -17.10 18.80 -9.31
CA LEU A 198 -18.21 17.97 -9.79
C LEU A 198 -19.53 18.74 -9.95
N HIS A 199 -19.63 19.95 -9.41
CA HIS A 199 -20.80 20.84 -9.44
C HIS A 199 -20.58 22.07 -10.30
#